data_AF-A0A2Z3GU44-F1
#
_entry.id   AF-A0A2Z3GU44-F1
#
_cell.length_a   1.000
_cell.length_b   1.000
_cell.length_c   1.000
_cell.angle_alpha   90.00
_cell.angle_beta   90.00
_cell.angle_gamma   90.00
#
_symmetry.space_group_name_H-M   'P 1'
#
loop_
_entity.id
_entity.type
_entity.pdbx_description
1 polymer ?
#
loop_
_entity_poly.entity_id
_entity_poly.type
_entity_poly.pdbx_seq_one_letter_code
_entity_poly.pdbx_strand_id
1 'polypeptide(L)'
;MALAAAEPSKPPVPAPTAVTFAKAGAPLGEVVAELSKQSGVPIAVPPLLVNAKCGAAFDKAPFWSALQQSADTSGARIVVRESGARVELLPRGDSKEIAATSGPFRVVAKGVTGRALLDAGATFHEVALLAHWEPRLKVYRIDTTPRVSKVTDDRGSKLRDTGGSAQVLPSGATAEMKVQIEGVPRTAQRLTALAGAFHATVADRLLEFKFEAPGGALPPPQTLGGVTGALKKLQKKGNTWEVVLELGYPSGQPVFQSFEGQPWLRDNRLRLRSPDGNFVTIDEYEIPQPEQTSPLRVIHRFDENAKAGFANPTGKGWALVYETPAPLADVTVPFEFKDVPLP
;
A
#
# COMPACT_ATOMS: atom_id res chain seq x y z
N MET A 1 26.55 0.03 -36.64
CA MET A 1 25.24 0.46 -36.11
C MET A 1 24.94 -0.37 -34.88
N ALA A 2 25.12 0.21 -33.69
CA ALA A 2 24.72 -0.45 -32.45
C ALA A 2 23.20 -0.27 -32.28
N LEU A 3 22.46 -1.36 -32.12
CA LEU A 3 21.05 -1.29 -31.72
C LEU A 3 21.01 -0.68 -30.31
N ALA A 4 20.32 0.45 -30.16
CA ALA A 4 19.93 0.96 -28.87
C ALA A 4 19.08 -0.12 -28.18
N ALA A 5 19.56 -0.61 -27.04
CA ALA A 5 18.76 -1.46 -26.16
C ALA A 5 17.52 -0.65 -25.76
N ALA A 6 16.34 -1.19 -26.07
CA ALA A 6 15.09 -0.63 -25.60
C ALA A 6 15.14 -0.60 -24.06
N GLU A 7 14.96 0.58 -23.47
CA GLU A 7 14.81 0.71 -22.04
C GLU A 7 13.68 -0.22 -21.59
N PRO A 8 13.87 -1.07 -20.56
CA PRO A 8 12.80 -1.90 -20.04
C PRO A 8 11.68 -0.96 -19.59
N SER A 9 10.51 -1.10 -20.20
CA SER A 9 9.32 -0.31 -19.88
C SER A 9 9.08 -0.37 -18.38
N LYS A 10 9.20 0.77 -17.68
CA LYS A 10 8.89 0.87 -16.26
C LYS A 10 7.55 0.18 -15.98
N PRO A 11 7.47 -0.77 -15.04
CA PRO A 11 6.21 -1.44 -14.76
C PRO A 11 5.17 -0.38 -14.37
N PRO A 12 3.97 -0.42 -14.98
CA PRO A 12 2.93 0.58 -14.70
C PRO A 12 2.53 0.50 -13.23
N VAL A 13 2.28 1.65 -12.62
CA VAL A 13 1.65 1.74 -11.29
C VAL A 13 0.40 0.85 -11.30
N PRO A 14 0.18 -0.01 -10.29
CA PRO A 14 -1.00 -0.87 -10.21
C PRO A 14 -2.27 -0.06 -10.47
N ALA A 15 -3.19 -0.62 -11.25
CA ALA A 15 -4.43 0.08 -11.58
C ALA A 15 -5.19 0.40 -10.27
N PRO A 16 -5.73 1.63 -10.11
CA PRO A 16 -6.60 1.96 -8.99
C PRO A 16 -7.92 1.20 -9.07
N THR A 17 -8.65 1.14 -7.95
CA THR A 17 -10.02 0.61 -7.99
C THR A 17 -10.91 1.61 -8.72
N ALA A 18 -11.50 1.17 -9.83
CA ALA A 18 -12.44 1.97 -10.59
C ALA A 18 -13.81 1.94 -9.92
N VAL A 19 -14.38 3.12 -9.67
CA VAL A 19 -15.69 3.28 -9.04
C VAL A 19 -16.63 4.10 -9.94
N THR A 20 -17.92 3.82 -9.85
CA THR A 20 -18.96 4.46 -10.68
C THR A 20 -20.15 4.88 -9.83
N PHE A 21 -20.61 6.11 -10.01
CA PHE A 21 -21.80 6.65 -9.36
C PHE A 21 -22.46 7.71 -10.26
N ALA A 22 -23.69 7.47 -10.70
CA ALA A 22 -24.35 8.29 -11.71
C ALA A 22 -25.27 9.39 -11.15
N LYS A 23 -25.65 9.34 -9.86
CA LYS A 23 -26.71 10.20 -9.29
C LYS A 23 -26.14 11.49 -8.70
N ALA A 24 -25.90 12.50 -9.53
CA ALA A 24 -25.50 13.82 -9.01
C ALA A 24 -26.56 14.38 -8.03
N GLY A 25 -26.11 14.95 -6.90
CA GLY A 25 -26.98 15.54 -5.88
C GLY A 25 -27.52 14.55 -4.84
N ALA A 26 -27.11 13.28 -4.88
CA ALA A 26 -27.48 12.28 -3.88
C ALA A 26 -26.92 12.63 -2.48
N PRO A 27 -27.53 12.11 -1.39
CA PRO A 27 -26.95 12.22 -0.04
C PRO A 27 -25.55 11.61 0.01
N LEU A 28 -24.61 12.29 0.68
CA LEU A 28 -23.22 11.83 0.82
C LEU A 28 -23.13 10.41 1.39
N GLY A 29 -24.00 10.04 2.32
CA GLY A 29 -24.07 8.69 2.85
C GLY A 29 -24.34 7.62 1.79
N GLU A 30 -25.19 7.90 0.80
CA GLU A 30 -25.46 6.99 -0.32
C GLU A 30 -24.23 6.86 -1.22
N VAL A 31 -23.61 7.99 -1.59
CA VAL A 31 -22.39 8.01 -2.43
C VAL A 31 -21.29 7.19 -1.77
N VAL A 32 -21.05 7.41 -0.48
CA VAL A 32 -19.97 6.77 0.27
C VAL A 32 -20.24 5.29 0.53
N ALA A 33 -21.49 4.89 0.75
CA ALA A 33 -21.86 3.48 0.86
C ALA A 33 -21.55 2.73 -0.44
N GLU A 34 -21.86 3.32 -1.59
CA GLU A 34 -21.57 2.72 -2.90
C GLU A 34 -20.06 2.68 -3.19
N LEU A 35 -19.33 3.76 -2.86
CA LEU A 35 -17.86 3.77 -2.93
C LEU A 35 -17.23 2.68 -2.05
N SER A 36 -17.71 2.51 -0.82
CA SER A 36 -17.20 1.50 0.11
C SER A 36 -17.47 0.09 -0.41
N LYS A 37 -18.66 -0.15 -0.98
CA LYS A 37 -19.05 -1.43 -1.56
C LYS A 37 -18.20 -1.80 -2.78
N GLN A 38 -17.97 -0.86 -3.70
CA GLN A 38 -17.20 -1.13 -4.91
C GLN A 38 -15.69 -1.27 -4.64
N SER A 39 -15.16 -0.52 -3.68
CA SER A 39 -13.72 -0.53 -3.36
C SER A 39 -13.33 -1.56 -2.31
N GLY A 40 -14.28 -2.04 -1.50
CA GLY A 40 -13.99 -2.84 -0.31
C GLY A 40 -13.32 -2.04 0.81
N VAL A 41 -13.22 -0.71 0.69
CA VAL A 41 -12.63 0.17 1.71
C VAL A 41 -13.74 0.69 2.62
N PRO A 42 -13.71 0.42 3.94
CA PRO A 42 -14.69 0.98 4.86
C PRO A 42 -14.53 2.50 4.99
N ILE A 43 -15.60 3.24 4.70
CA ILE A 43 -15.63 4.69 4.85
C ILE A 43 -16.73 5.09 5.83
N ALA A 44 -16.34 5.75 6.92
CA ALA A 44 -17.29 6.28 7.90
C ALA A 44 -17.71 7.71 7.53
N VAL A 45 -19.01 7.99 7.66
CA VAL A 45 -19.58 9.34 7.51
C VAL A 45 -20.33 9.70 8.81
N PRO A 46 -20.03 10.84 9.45
CA PRO A 46 -20.70 11.25 10.67
C PRO A 46 -22.15 11.66 10.37
N PRO A 47 -23.07 11.57 11.36
CA PRO A 47 -24.48 11.92 11.17
C PRO A 47 -24.71 13.33 10.63
N LEU A 48 -23.83 14.28 10.95
CA LEU A 48 -23.90 15.66 10.46
C LEU A 48 -23.76 15.77 8.93
N LEU A 49 -23.03 14.85 8.30
CA LEU A 49 -22.72 14.88 6.86
C LEU A 49 -23.48 13.83 6.05
N VAL A 50 -24.11 12.84 6.68
CA VAL A 50 -24.75 11.72 5.97
C VAL A 50 -25.81 12.18 4.95
N ASN A 51 -26.51 13.27 5.27
CA ASN A 51 -27.56 13.86 4.42
C ASN A 51 -27.08 15.08 3.62
N ALA A 52 -25.78 15.43 3.68
CA ALA A 52 -25.23 16.52 2.87
C ALA A 52 -25.37 16.16 1.38
N LYS A 53 -25.85 17.11 0.57
CA LYS A 53 -25.95 16.90 -0.87
C LYS A 53 -24.55 16.81 -1.48
N CYS A 54 -24.27 15.71 -2.16
CA CYS A 54 -23.01 15.48 -2.86
C CYS A 54 -23.22 15.72 -4.36
N GLY A 55 -22.51 16.70 -4.92
CA GLY A 55 -22.57 17.02 -6.34
C GLY A 55 -21.76 16.09 -7.24
N ALA A 56 -21.06 15.10 -6.67
CA ALA A 56 -20.19 14.21 -7.43
C ALA A 56 -20.98 13.18 -8.23
N ALA A 57 -20.60 13.03 -9.50
CA ALA A 57 -20.92 11.90 -10.34
C ALA A 57 -19.64 11.50 -11.08
N PHE A 58 -19.43 10.20 -11.23
CA PHE A 58 -18.21 9.64 -11.79
C PHE A 58 -18.49 8.32 -12.52
N ASP A 59 -17.78 8.08 -13.61
CA ASP A 59 -17.81 6.84 -14.39
C ASP A 59 -16.40 6.26 -14.44
N LYS A 60 -16.23 5.05 -13.87
CA LYS A 60 -14.94 4.35 -13.76
C LYS A 60 -13.77 5.22 -13.27
N ALA A 61 -14.04 6.14 -12.36
CA ALA A 61 -13.01 7.02 -11.80
C ALA A 61 -12.14 6.26 -10.78
N PRO A 62 -10.86 6.63 -10.59
CA PRO A 62 -10.04 6.11 -9.49
C PRO A 62 -10.67 6.41 -8.13
N PHE A 63 -10.65 5.42 -7.23
CA PHE A 63 -11.23 5.50 -5.88
C PHE A 63 -10.88 6.81 -5.14
N TRP A 64 -9.59 7.13 -5.02
CA TRP A 64 -9.17 8.33 -4.28
C TRP A 64 -9.63 9.63 -4.93
N SER A 65 -9.67 9.69 -6.26
CA SER A 65 -10.15 10.86 -6.98
C SER A 65 -11.67 11.03 -6.81
N ALA A 66 -12.43 9.94 -6.89
CA ALA A 66 -13.88 9.95 -6.65
C ALA A 66 -14.23 10.33 -5.20
N LEU A 67 -13.48 9.81 -4.23
CA LEU A 67 -13.65 10.17 -2.82
C LEU A 67 -13.28 11.63 -2.55
N GLN A 68 -12.18 12.12 -3.16
CA GLN A 68 -11.76 13.52 -3.07
C GLN A 68 -12.84 14.46 -3.63
N GLN A 69 -13.35 14.18 -4.84
CA GLN A 69 -14.45 14.94 -5.44
C GLN A 69 -15.72 14.92 -4.58
N SER A 70 -16.05 13.77 -4.00
CA SER A 70 -17.19 13.63 -3.10
C SER A 70 -17.01 14.48 -1.83
N ALA A 71 -15.81 14.48 -1.25
CA ALA A 71 -15.49 15.31 -0.09
C ALA A 71 -15.52 16.81 -0.41
N ASP A 72 -14.94 17.23 -1.54
CA ASP A 72 -14.91 18.62 -1.99
C ASP A 72 -16.31 19.18 -2.24
N THR A 73 -17.17 18.42 -2.95
CA THR A 73 -18.51 18.88 -3.31
C THR A 73 -19.51 18.85 -2.14
N SER A 74 -19.19 18.15 -1.05
CA SER A 74 -20.04 18.05 0.14
C SER A 74 -19.54 18.88 1.34
N GLY A 75 -18.45 19.64 1.17
CA GLY A 75 -17.85 20.40 2.27
C GLY A 75 -17.21 19.52 3.35
N ALA A 76 -16.89 18.28 3.02
CA ALA A 76 -16.17 17.35 3.90
C ALA A 76 -14.66 17.38 3.62
N ARG A 77 -13.89 16.68 4.44
CA ARG A 77 -12.47 16.37 4.24
C ARG A 77 -12.20 14.91 4.56
N ILE A 78 -11.15 14.36 3.96
CA ILE A 78 -10.79 12.95 4.13
C ILE A 78 -9.81 12.83 5.29
N VAL A 79 -10.14 12.01 6.27
CA VAL A 79 -9.23 11.65 7.36
C VAL A 79 -9.00 10.15 7.31
N VAL A 80 -7.74 9.77 7.39
CA VAL A 80 -7.33 8.36 7.43
C VAL A 80 -6.78 8.09 8.83
N ARG A 81 -7.29 7.04 9.47
CA ARG A 81 -6.94 6.61 10.83
C ARG A 81 -6.39 5.19 10.82
N GLU A 82 -5.89 4.77 11.98
CA GLU A 82 -5.44 3.39 12.22
C GLU A 82 -4.44 2.93 11.14
N SER A 83 -3.45 3.80 10.87
CA SER A 83 -2.43 3.57 9.86
C SER A 83 -3.00 3.20 8.49
N GLY A 84 -4.14 3.76 8.07
CA GLY A 84 -4.72 3.47 6.75
C GLY A 84 -5.85 2.45 6.73
N ALA A 85 -6.14 1.79 7.85
CA ALA A 85 -7.20 0.78 7.92
C ALA A 85 -8.62 1.40 7.86
N ARG A 86 -8.76 2.65 8.31
CA ARG A 86 -10.06 3.31 8.42
C ARG A 86 -10.05 4.67 7.73
N VAL A 87 -11.01 4.87 6.82
CA VAL A 87 -11.24 6.15 6.15
C VAL A 87 -12.49 6.81 6.72
N GLU A 88 -12.41 8.09 7.02
CA GLU A 88 -13.53 8.86 7.57
C GLU A 88 -13.68 10.18 6.80
N LEU A 89 -14.92 10.59 6.57
CA LEU A 89 -15.22 11.95 6.11
C LEU A 89 -15.58 12.81 7.30
N LEU A 90 -14.91 13.94 7.50
CA LEU A 90 -15.24 14.90 8.57
C LEU A 90 -15.63 16.25 7.96
N PRO A 91 -16.37 17.12 8.69
CA PRO A 91 -16.59 18.48 8.23
C PRO A 91 -15.25 19.18 7.95
N ARG A 92 -15.18 19.92 6.84
CA ARG A 92 -13.94 20.58 6.41
C ARG A 92 -13.51 21.69 7.38
N GLY A 93 -14.46 22.50 7.86
CA GLY A 93 -14.15 23.69 8.65
C GLY A 93 -13.15 24.60 7.92
N ASP A 94 -12.17 25.12 8.63
CA ASP A 94 -11.10 25.97 8.08
C ASP A 94 -9.94 25.19 7.45
N SER A 95 -10.03 23.86 7.39
CA SER A 95 -8.96 23.02 6.87
C SER A 95 -8.77 23.25 5.37
N LYS A 96 -7.57 23.71 4.99
CA LYS A 96 -7.13 23.87 3.59
C LYS A 96 -6.30 22.67 3.14
N GLU A 97 -6.90 21.49 3.14
CA GLU A 97 -6.20 20.27 2.73
C GLU A 97 -5.83 20.33 1.24
N ILE A 98 -4.55 20.16 0.95
CA ILE A 98 -4.02 20.12 -0.42
C ILE A 98 -3.55 18.68 -0.66
N ALA A 99 -4.19 18.02 -1.62
CA ALA A 99 -3.93 16.62 -1.94
C ALA A 99 -3.72 16.40 -3.43
N ALA A 100 -2.92 15.39 -3.76
CA ALA A 100 -2.68 14.91 -5.10
C ALA A 100 -2.97 13.41 -5.15
N THR A 101 -3.54 12.92 -6.25
CA THR A 101 -3.84 11.49 -6.44
C THR A 101 -3.13 10.97 -7.68
N SER A 102 -2.49 9.81 -7.56
CA SER A 102 -1.86 9.11 -8.68
C SER A 102 -2.06 7.61 -8.54
N GLY A 103 -2.90 7.03 -9.41
CA GLY A 103 -3.30 5.63 -9.32
C GLY A 103 -3.93 5.33 -7.95
N PRO A 104 -3.51 4.26 -7.25
CA PRO A 104 -4.05 3.87 -5.95
C PRO A 104 -3.48 4.69 -4.80
N PHE A 105 -2.68 5.72 -5.06
CA PHE A 105 -2.05 6.57 -4.05
C PHE A 105 -2.71 7.95 -3.96
N ARG A 106 -2.77 8.47 -2.73
CA ARG A 106 -3.15 9.83 -2.39
C ARG A 106 -2.08 10.44 -1.49
N VAL A 107 -1.52 11.57 -1.88
CA VAL A 107 -0.52 12.31 -1.10
C VAL A 107 -1.13 13.61 -0.62
N VAL A 108 -0.93 13.96 0.65
CA VAL A 108 -1.49 15.15 1.27
C VAL A 108 -0.39 16.00 1.86
N ALA A 109 -0.40 17.31 1.60
CA ALA A 109 0.40 18.26 2.34
C ALA A 109 -0.26 18.54 3.71
N LYS A 110 0.39 18.10 4.78
CA LYS A 110 -0.12 18.20 6.16
C LYS A 110 0.21 19.53 6.83
N GLY A 111 1.32 20.13 6.45
CA GLY A 111 1.77 21.41 6.99
C GLY A 111 3.13 21.80 6.43
N VAL A 112 3.48 23.08 6.63
CA VAL A 112 4.79 23.63 6.28
C VAL A 112 5.41 24.23 7.53
N THR A 113 6.65 23.87 7.83
CA THR A 113 7.43 24.45 8.93
C THR A 113 8.64 25.18 8.38
N GLY A 114 8.76 26.47 8.68
CA GLY A 114 9.95 27.27 8.37
C GLY A 114 10.95 27.30 9.53
N ARG A 115 12.24 27.19 9.24
CA ARG A 115 13.34 27.35 10.21
C ARG A 115 14.42 28.27 9.62
N ALA A 116 14.97 29.15 10.45
CA ALA A 116 16.12 29.99 10.10
C ALA A 116 17.36 29.51 10.86
N LEU A 117 18.43 29.19 10.15
CA LEU A 117 19.76 28.92 10.71
C LEU A 117 20.54 30.22 10.72
N LEU A 118 20.63 30.85 11.90
CA LEU A 118 21.20 32.19 12.06
C LEU A 118 22.73 32.20 11.86
N ASP A 119 23.40 31.11 12.20
CA ASP A 119 24.82 30.88 12.01
C ASP A 119 25.19 30.68 10.53
N ALA A 120 24.35 29.96 9.77
CA ALA A 120 24.53 29.70 8.36
C ALA A 120 23.92 30.78 7.45
N GLY A 121 23.15 31.73 8.00
CA GLY A 121 22.42 32.73 7.24
C GLY A 121 21.37 32.15 6.27
N ALA A 122 20.85 30.95 6.58
CA ALA A 122 20.01 30.17 5.66
C ALA A 122 18.58 29.95 6.21
N THR A 123 17.62 29.80 5.30
CA THR A 123 16.23 29.45 5.62
C THR A 123 15.84 28.12 4.99
N PHE A 124 15.20 27.27 5.78
CA PHE A 124 14.74 25.94 5.41
C PHE A 124 13.24 25.84 5.64
N HIS A 125 12.54 25.25 4.68
CA HIS A 125 11.14 24.90 4.83
C HIS A 125 10.98 23.40 4.70
N GLU A 126 10.26 22.80 5.62
CA GLU A 126 9.89 21.39 5.58
C GLU A 126 8.40 21.29 5.30
N VAL A 127 8.04 20.64 4.19
CA VAL A 127 6.66 20.28 3.87
C VAL A 127 6.44 18.86 4.34
N ALA A 128 5.62 18.72 5.39
CA ALA A 128 5.21 17.43 5.90
C ALA A 128 4.14 16.84 4.96
N LEU A 129 4.42 15.66 4.42
CA LEU A 129 3.56 14.94 3.51
C LEU A 129 3.04 13.66 4.16
N LEU A 130 1.82 13.29 3.83
CA LEU A 130 1.25 12.00 4.20
C LEU A 130 0.78 11.28 2.94
N ALA A 131 1.43 10.18 2.61
CA ALA A 131 0.99 9.28 1.56
C ALA A 131 0.04 8.23 2.13
N HIS A 132 -1.03 7.97 1.40
CA HIS A 132 -2.02 6.93 1.62
C HIS A 132 -2.15 6.10 0.36
N TRP A 133 -2.50 4.83 0.49
CA TRP A 133 -2.87 4.00 -0.64
C TRP A 133 -4.09 3.14 -0.34
N GLU A 134 -4.69 2.57 -1.39
CA GLU A 134 -5.80 1.63 -1.22
C GLU A 134 -5.34 0.42 -0.38
N PRO A 135 -6.03 0.07 0.73
CA PRO A 135 -5.61 -1.01 1.65
C PRO A 135 -5.41 -2.40 1.02
N ARG A 136 -6.01 -2.65 -0.15
CA ARG A 136 -5.78 -3.88 -0.93
C ARG A 136 -4.35 -4.00 -1.44
N LEU A 137 -3.69 -2.86 -1.70
CA LEU A 137 -2.33 -2.80 -2.20
C LEU A 137 -1.37 -3.08 -1.06
N LYS A 138 -0.49 -4.06 -1.25
CA LYS A 138 0.56 -4.37 -0.27
C LYS A 138 1.79 -3.57 -0.62
N VAL A 139 2.11 -2.57 0.20
CA VAL A 139 3.33 -1.78 0.06
C VAL A 139 4.35 -2.32 1.04
N TYR A 140 5.51 -2.71 0.53
CA TYR A 140 6.61 -3.29 1.32
C TYR A 140 7.70 -2.28 1.59
N ARG A 141 7.90 -1.33 0.69
CA ARG A 141 8.89 -0.26 0.82
C ARG A 141 8.34 1.02 0.21
N ILE A 142 8.64 2.16 0.80
CA ILE A 142 8.26 3.47 0.27
C ILE A 142 9.30 4.52 0.67
N ASP A 143 9.61 5.44 -0.25
CA ASP A 143 10.50 6.57 0.06
C ASP A 143 9.83 7.52 1.08
N THR A 144 10.57 7.95 2.11
CA THR A 144 10.13 9.01 3.05
C THR A 144 10.62 10.40 2.65
N THR A 145 11.55 10.47 1.70
CA THR A 145 12.07 11.71 1.13
C THR A 145 11.89 11.64 -0.39
N PRO A 146 10.74 12.09 -0.93
CA PRO A 146 10.49 12.03 -2.36
C PRO A 146 11.48 12.92 -3.12
N ARG A 147 11.74 12.57 -4.39
CA ARG A 147 12.52 13.41 -5.30
C ARG A 147 11.64 14.53 -5.83
N VAL A 148 12.06 15.76 -5.62
CA VAL A 148 11.33 16.92 -6.13
C VAL A 148 11.80 17.27 -7.53
N SER A 149 10.85 17.40 -8.45
CA SER A 149 11.11 17.75 -9.86
C SER A 149 10.88 19.23 -10.15
N LYS A 150 10.03 19.89 -9.37
CA LYS A 150 9.72 21.31 -9.53
C LYS A 150 9.28 21.93 -8.20
N VAL A 151 9.89 23.06 -7.85
CA VAL A 151 9.40 23.94 -6.79
C VAL A 151 9.49 25.38 -7.26
N THR A 152 8.37 26.09 -7.20
CA THR A 152 8.31 27.52 -7.49
C THR A 152 7.50 28.22 -6.42
N ASP A 153 7.97 29.39 -5.98
CA ASP A 153 7.20 30.29 -5.11
C ASP A 153 6.38 31.29 -5.94
N ASP A 154 5.69 32.20 -5.26
CA ASP A 154 4.96 33.33 -5.85
C ASP A 154 5.86 34.51 -6.27
N ARG A 155 7.17 34.41 -6.02
CA ARG A 155 8.20 35.38 -6.45
C ARG A 155 8.98 34.91 -7.69
N GLY A 156 8.73 33.68 -8.15
CA GLY A 156 9.42 33.08 -9.29
C GLY A 156 10.83 32.55 -8.96
N SER A 157 11.15 32.37 -7.68
CA SER A 157 12.45 31.88 -7.24
C SER A 157 12.66 30.42 -7.68
N LYS A 158 13.88 30.11 -8.13
CA LYS A 158 14.32 28.72 -8.33
C LYS A 158 14.78 28.16 -7.00
N LEU A 159 13.92 27.39 -6.35
CA LEU A 159 14.19 26.76 -5.07
C LEU A 159 14.95 25.44 -5.27
N ARG A 160 15.75 25.06 -4.28
CA ARG A 160 16.50 23.79 -4.30
C ARG A 160 15.86 22.81 -3.33
N ASP A 161 15.75 21.57 -3.77
CA ASP A 161 15.44 20.42 -2.91
C ASP A 161 16.76 19.85 -2.39
N THR A 162 16.83 19.59 -1.09
CA THR A 162 17.97 18.94 -0.43
C THR A 162 17.73 17.45 -0.21
N GLY A 163 16.79 16.87 -0.98
CA GLY A 163 16.25 15.53 -0.84
C GLY A 163 17.23 14.44 -0.42
N GLY A 164 16.71 13.49 0.36
CA GLY A 164 17.43 12.28 0.76
C GLY A 164 17.00 11.05 -0.04
N SER A 165 17.62 9.91 0.27
CA SER A 165 17.16 8.59 -0.14
C SER A 165 16.88 7.75 1.10
N ALA A 166 15.84 8.13 1.84
CA ALA A 166 15.37 7.34 2.97
C ALA A 166 14.15 6.53 2.55
N GLN A 167 14.12 5.26 2.96
CA GLN A 167 13.03 4.34 2.71
C GLN A 167 12.57 3.72 4.02
N VAL A 168 11.29 3.42 4.12
CA VAL A 168 10.70 2.73 5.27
C VAL A 168 9.86 1.55 4.82
N LEU A 169 9.62 0.65 5.76
CA LEU A 169 8.73 -0.50 5.64
C LEU A 169 7.41 -0.13 6.32
N PRO A 170 6.37 0.28 5.58
CA PRO A 170 5.15 0.77 6.19
C PRO A 170 4.38 -0.38 6.85
N SER A 171 3.88 -0.19 8.07
CA SER A 171 3.10 -1.19 8.81
C SER A 171 1.59 -1.16 8.51
N GLY A 172 1.12 -0.15 7.78
CA GLY A 172 -0.27 0.00 7.37
C GLY A 172 -0.37 0.56 5.95
N ALA A 173 -1.51 1.16 5.58
CA ALA A 173 -1.75 1.78 4.28
C ALA A 173 -1.40 3.29 4.23
N THR A 174 -0.42 3.71 5.04
CA THR A 174 0.06 5.10 5.12
C THR A 174 1.56 5.20 5.35
N ALA A 175 2.18 6.28 4.88
CA ALA A 175 3.56 6.64 5.19
C ALA A 175 3.72 8.16 5.32
N GLU A 176 4.42 8.58 6.37
CA GLU A 176 4.84 9.97 6.53
C GLU A 176 6.09 10.24 5.69
N MET A 177 6.09 11.39 5.03
CA MET A 177 7.16 11.82 4.14
C MET A 177 7.47 13.28 4.40
N LYS A 178 8.66 13.73 4.00
CA LYS A 178 9.05 15.13 4.11
C LYS A 178 9.80 15.61 2.88
N VAL A 179 9.47 16.81 2.45
CA VAL A 179 10.22 17.55 1.44
C VAL A 179 10.91 18.72 2.11
N GLN A 180 12.21 18.85 1.88
CA GLN A 180 13.01 19.96 2.40
C GLN A 180 13.33 20.92 1.26
N ILE A 181 13.03 22.19 1.48
CA ILE A 181 13.15 23.25 0.47
C ILE A 181 14.05 24.33 1.05
N GLU A 182 15.13 24.62 0.32
CA GLU A 182 16.06 25.70 0.63
C GLU A 182 15.78 26.94 -0.21
N GLY A 183 16.15 28.10 0.35
CA GLY A 183 16.21 29.36 -0.41
C GLY A 183 14.86 30.04 -0.62
N VAL A 184 13.84 29.64 0.15
CA VAL A 184 12.52 30.31 0.13
C VAL A 184 12.68 31.72 0.74
N PRO A 185 12.42 32.79 -0.04
CA PRO A 185 12.50 34.15 0.45
C PRO A 185 11.46 34.40 1.56
N ARG A 186 11.81 35.21 2.56
CA ARG A 186 10.86 35.60 3.63
C ARG A 186 9.61 36.34 3.12
N THR A 187 9.66 36.88 1.91
CA THR A 187 8.56 37.60 1.27
C THR A 187 7.65 36.70 0.43
N ALA A 188 7.96 35.41 0.31
CA ALA A 188 7.13 34.43 -0.37
C ALA A 188 5.97 34.02 0.54
N GLN A 189 4.75 34.03 0.01
CA GLN A 189 3.55 33.69 0.80
C GLN A 189 3.04 32.28 0.50
N ARG A 190 3.44 31.70 -0.63
CA ARG A 190 3.03 30.36 -1.05
C ARG A 190 4.01 29.76 -2.05
N LEU A 191 4.02 28.43 -2.11
CA LEU A 191 4.55 27.68 -3.24
C LEU A 191 3.46 27.62 -4.32
N THR A 192 3.74 28.18 -5.49
CA THR A 192 2.83 28.12 -6.63
C THR A 192 2.80 26.71 -7.24
N ALA A 193 3.91 25.98 -7.17
CA ALA A 193 3.97 24.57 -7.53
C ALA A 193 4.99 23.83 -6.67
N LEU A 194 4.62 22.63 -6.23
CA LEU A 194 5.50 21.64 -5.63
C LEU A 194 5.20 20.29 -6.27
N ALA A 195 6.06 19.84 -7.19
CA ALA A 195 5.90 18.57 -7.89
C ALA A 195 7.10 17.66 -7.67
N GLY A 196 6.84 16.36 -7.55
CA GLY A 196 7.87 15.37 -7.27
C GLY A 196 7.37 13.95 -7.53
N ALA A 197 8.18 12.98 -7.15
CA ALA A 197 7.80 11.58 -7.16
C ALA A 197 8.51 10.80 -6.04
N PHE A 198 7.86 9.75 -5.56
CA PHE A 198 8.46 8.77 -4.66
C PHE A 198 8.39 7.37 -5.28
N HIS A 199 9.24 6.48 -4.82
CA HIS A 199 9.23 5.07 -5.19
C HIS A 199 8.51 4.27 -4.11
N ALA A 200 7.79 3.24 -4.55
CA ALA A 200 7.23 2.23 -3.68
C ALA A 200 7.46 0.85 -4.27
N THR A 201 7.74 -0.14 -3.42
CA THR A 201 7.79 -1.55 -3.79
C THR A 201 6.49 -2.20 -3.35
N VAL A 202 5.72 -2.74 -4.30
CA VAL A 202 4.32 -3.13 -4.07
C VAL A 202 3.98 -4.51 -4.64
N ALA A 203 3.01 -5.20 -4.03
CA ALA A 203 2.22 -6.27 -4.65
C ALA A 203 0.77 -5.80 -4.81
N ASP A 204 0.17 -6.10 -5.96
CA ASP A 204 -1.21 -5.72 -6.28
C ASP A 204 -2.27 -6.50 -5.48
N ARG A 205 -1.92 -7.71 -5.03
CA ARG A 205 -2.75 -8.61 -4.22
C ARG A 205 -1.92 -9.68 -3.51
N LEU A 206 -2.58 -10.44 -2.65
CA LEU A 206 -2.08 -11.74 -2.19
C LEU A 206 -2.58 -12.85 -3.12
N LEU A 207 -1.74 -13.85 -3.33
CA LEU A 207 -2.04 -15.09 -4.03
C LEU A 207 -2.38 -16.16 -3.01
N GLU A 208 -3.39 -16.97 -3.30
CA GLU A 208 -3.87 -18.03 -2.40
C GLU A 208 -3.68 -19.41 -3.07
N PHE A 209 -2.71 -20.18 -2.59
CA PHE A 209 -2.46 -21.55 -3.01
C PHE A 209 -3.25 -22.53 -2.15
N LYS A 210 -4.03 -23.43 -2.77
CA LYS A 210 -4.89 -24.38 -2.06
C LYS A 210 -4.43 -25.81 -2.27
N PHE A 211 -3.90 -26.43 -1.23
CA PHE A 211 -3.46 -27.82 -1.25
C PHE A 211 -4.47 -28.66 -0.47
N GLU A 212 -5.43 -29.24 -1.20
CA GLU A 212 -6.40 -30.19 -0.64
C GLU A 212 -5.68 -31.42 -0.05
N ALA A 213 -6.26 -32.01 1.01
CA ALA A 213 -5.69 -33.09 1.79
C ALA A 213 -4.97 -34.12 0.92
N PRO A 214 -3.62 -34.14 0.95
CA PRO A 214 -2.85 -35.12 0.23
C PRO A 214 -3.02 -36.43 0.99
N GLY A 215 -3.88 -37.33 0.52
CA GLY A 215 -4.06 -38.68 1.10
C GLY A 215 -2.79 -39.52 1.00
N GLY A 216 -1.71 -39.10 1.66
CA GLY A 216 -0.33 -39.57 1.54
C GLY A 216 0.47 -38.94 0.39
N ALA A 217 -0.16 -38.54 -0.72
CA ALA A 217 0.55 -38.06 -1.92
C ALA A 217 0.53 -36.53 -2.04
N LEU A 218 1.70 -35.90 -2.15
CA LEU A 218 1.82 -34.45 -2.33
C LEU A 218 1.10 -33.99 -3.61
N PRO A 219 0.33 -32.88 -3.55
CA PRO A 219 -0.34 -32.36 -4.73
C PRO A 219 0.68 -31.78 -5.73
N PRO A 220 0.32 -31.69 -7.02
CA PRO A 220 1.16 -31.03 -8.00
C PRO A 220 1.38 -29.55 -7.65
N PRO A 221 2.53 -28.96 -8.03
CA PRO A 221 2.75 -27.52 -7.92
C PRO A 221 1.66 -26.73 -8.64
N GLN A 222 1.30 -25.58 -8.08
CA GLN A 222 0.34 -24.65 -8.65
C GLN A 222 1.06 -23.39 -9.09
N THR A 223 0.60 -22.76 -10.19
CA THR A 223 1.13 -21.46 -10.62
C THR A 223 0.00 -20.45 -10.68
N LEU A 224 0.12 -19.37 -9.91
CA LEU A 224 -0.87 -18.30 -9.79
C LEU A 224 -0.16 -16.96 -9.93
N GLY A 225 -0.63 -16.09 -10.83
CA GLY A 225 -0.03 -14.77 -11.00
C GLY A 225 1.48 -14.77 -11.32
N GLY A 226 2.00 -15.83 -11.95
CA GLY A 226 3.43 -16.00 -12.24
C GLY A 226 4.28 -16.53 -11.08
N VAL A 227 3.70 -16.75 -9.90
CA VAL A 227 4.36 -17.40 -8.76
C VAL A 227 4.00 -18.88 -8.75
N THR A 228 4.98 -19.75 -8.62
CA THR A 228 4.77 -21.20 -8.47
C THR A 228 4.85 -21.59 -7.01
N GLY A 229 3.80 -22.20 -6.46
CA GLY A 229 3.77 -22.74 -5.09
C GLY A 229 3.75 -24.26 -5.10
N ALA A 230 4.65 -24.90 -4.36
CA ALA A 230 4.73 -26.35 -4.23
C ALA A 230 4.78 -26.79 -2.76
N LEU A 231 3.86 -27.66 -2.37
CA LEU A 231 3.93 -28.36 -1.09
C LEU A 231 4.96 -29.50 -1.21
N LYS A 232 6.13 -29.32 -0.60
CA LYS A 232 7.23 -30.30 -0.64
C LYS A 232 7.19 -31.32 0.47
N LYS A 233 6.58 -30.95 1.59
CA LYS A 233 6.54 -31.81 2.78
C LYS A 233 5.33 -31.47 3.63
N LEU A 234 4.64 -32.50 4.08
CA LEU A 234 3.62 -32.43 5.11
C LEU A 234 3.73 -33.71 5.93
N GLN A 235 4.30 -33.61 7.13
CA GLN A 235 4.50 -34.79 7.97
C GLN A 235 4.40 -34.46 9.45
N LYS A 236 4.08 -35.48 10.24
CA LYS A 236 4.04 -35.40 11.70
C LYS A 236 5.35 -35.93 12.28
N LYS A 237 5.91 -35.23 13.26
CA LYS A 237 7.07 -35.63 14.08
C LYS A 237 6.66 -35.51 15.55
N GLY A 238 6.40 -36.63 16.22
CA GLY A 238 5.86 -36.59 17.59
C GLY A 238 4.48 -35.92 17.61
N ASN A 239 4.33 -34.82 18.36
CA ASN A 239 3.10 -34.03 18.39
C ASN A 239 3.08 -32.86 17.40
N THR A 240 4.19 -32.62 16.69
CA THR A 240 4.37 -31.44 15.85
C THR A 240 4.23 -31.79 14.36
N TRP A 241 3.45 -31.01 13.63
CA TRP A 241 3.38 -31.04 12.17
C TRP A 241 4.45 -30.14 11.57
N GLU A 242 5.12 -30.61 10.53
CA GLU A 242 6.08 -29.85 9.73
C GLU A 242 5.56 -29.75 8.30
N VAL A 243 5.38 -28.51 7.84
CA VAL A 243 4.95 -28.18 6.48
C VAL A 243 6.08 -27.45 5.78
N VAL A 244 6.53 -27.95 4.63
CA VAL A 244 7.56 -27.29 3.81
C VAL A 244 6.95 -26.91 2.48
N LEU A 245 7.01 -25.62 2.17
CA LEU A 245 6.56 -25.01 0.94
C LEU A 245 7.76 -24.46 0.19
N GLU A 246 7.71 -24.54 -1.13
CA GLU A 246 8.62 -23.82 -2.03
C GLU A 246 7.82 -22.86 -2.90
N LEU A 247 8.30 -21.62 -2.97
CA LEU A 247 7.74 -20.57 -3.81
C LEU A 247 8.76 -20.18 -4.87
N GLY A 248 8.38 -20.24 -6.14
CA GLY A 248 9.16 -19.74 -7.26
C GLY A 248 8.58 -18.42 -7.73
N TYR A 249 9.24 -17.31 -7.41
CA TYR A 249 8.90 -16.00 -7.98
C TYR A 249 9.53 -15.84 -9.37
N PRO A 250 8.90 -15.06 -10.28
CA PRO A 250 9.49 -14.78 -11.58
C PRO A 250 10.78 -13.95 -11.42
N SER A 251 11.70 -14.08 -12.37
CA SER A 251 12.94 -13.30 -12.39
C SER A 251 12.67 -11.79 -12.45
N GLY A 252 13.57 -10.98 -11.87
CA GLY A 252 13.46 -9.52 -11.92
C GLY A 252 12.66 -8.88 -10.78
N GLN A 253 12.42 -9.62 -9.69
CA GLN A 253 11.88 -9.06 -8.45
C GLN A 253 12.81 -7.95 -7.90
N PRO A 254 12.25 -6.88 -7.32
CA PRO A 254 12.99 -5.97 -6.45
C PRO A 254 13.80 -6.75 -5.41
N VAL A 255 15.11 -6.44 -5.33
CA VAL A 255 16.01 -7.07 -4.38
C VAL A 255 15.98 -6.29 -3.07
N PHE A 256 15.68 -6.98 -1.98
CA PHE A 256 15.77 -6.46 -0.62
C PHE A 256 17.16 -6.73 -0.06
N GLN A 257 17.70 -5.79 0.72
CA GLN A 257 18.96 -6.06 1.43
C GLN A 257 18.73 -7.15 2.50
N SER A 258 19.78 -7.82 2.98
CA SER A 258 19.62 -8.97 3.89
C SER A 258 18.86 -8.63 5.19
N PHE A 259 19.01 -7.41 5.71
CA PHE A 259 18.21 -6.93 6.85
C PHE A 259 16.78 -6.49 6.48
N GLU A 260 16.49 -6.33 5.18
CA GLU A 260 15.17 -6.02 4.62
C GLU A 260 14.47 -7.25 4.02
N GLY A 261 15.14 -8.41 4.00
CA GLY A 261 14.64 -9.62 3.36
C GLY A 261 13.43 -10.25 4.06
N GLN A 262 13.26 -10.03 5.37
CA GLN A 262 12.12 -10.53 6.13
C GLN A 262 10.81 -9.70 5.97
N PRO A 263 10.85 -8.36 5.88
CA PRO A 263 9.66 -7.53 5.78
C PRO A 263 8.65 -7.88 4.68
N TRP A 264 9.08 -8.25 3.47
CA TRP A 264 8.14 -8.65 2.42
C TRP A 264 7.52 -10.03 2.66
N LEU A 265 8.15 -10.83 3.52
CA LEU A 265 7.66 -12.14 3.94
C LEU A 265 6.56 -12.04 5.00
N ARG A 266 6.30 -10.85 5.58
CA ARG A 266 5.30 -10.65 6.64
C ARG A 266 3.88 -11.04 6.27
N ASP A 267 3.56 -11.04 4.97
CA ASP A 267 2.25 -11.39 4.46
C ASP A 267 2.18 -12.86 4.00
N ASN A 268 3.27 -13.63 4.19
CA ASN A 268 3.21 -15.08 4.05
C ASN A 268 2.44 -15.67 5.22
N ARG A 269 1.37 -16.41 4.92
CA ARG A 269 0.52 -17.01 5.94
C ARG A 269 0.10 -18.40 5.51
N LEU A 270 0.29 -19.36 6.41
CA LEU A 270 -0.30 -20.68 6.26
C LEU A 270 -1.59 -20.72 7.06
N ARG A 271 -2.68 -21.09 6.42
CA ARG A 271 -3.96 -21.37 7.06
C ARG A 271 -4.33 -22.83 6.83
N LEU A 272 -4.86 -23.47 7.85
CA LEU A 272 -5.42 -24.80 7.77
C LEU A 272 -6.94 -24.70 7.75
N ARG A 273 -7.56 -25.24 6.72
CA ARG A 273 -9.02 -25.36 6.60
C ARG A 273 -9.45 -26.74 7.07
N SER A 274 -10.37 -26.78 8.03
CA SER A 274 -10.98 -28.02 8.52
C SER A 274 -12.11 -28.52 7.60
N PRO A 275 -12.55 -29.79 7.74
CA PRO A 275 -13.69 -30.34 7.01
C PRO A 275 -14.99 -29.55 7.22
N ASP A 276 -15.16 -28.97 8.41
CA ASP A 276 -16.31 -28.14 8.75
C ASP A 276 -16.22 -26.72 8.15
N GLY A 277 -15.13 -26.40 7.45
CA GLY A 277 -14.91 -25.12 6.77
C GLY A 277 -14.24 -24.04 7.61
N ASN A 278 -13.88 -24.33 8.86
CA ASN A 278 -13.19 -23.37 9.73
C ASN A 278 -11.72 -23.22 9.35
N PHE A 279 -11.17 -22.01 9.52
CA PHE A 279 -9.76 -21.72 9.28
C PHE A 279 -9.00 -21.53 10.58
N VAL A 280 -7.76 -21.99 10.60
CA VAL A 280 -6.80 -21.66 11.64
C VAL A 280 -5.48 -21.22 11.04
N THR A 281 -4.92 -20.11 11.51
CA THR A 281 -3.66 -19.54 11.02
C THR A 281 -2.47 -20.14 11.77
N ILE A 282 -1.41 -20.46 11.04
CA ILE A 282 -0.11 -20.89 11.57
C ILE A 282 0.87 -19.73 11.41
N ASP A 283 1.09 -19.01 12.51
CA ASP A 283 1.96 -17.82 12.50
C ASP A 283 3.45 -18.17 12.65
N GLU A 284 3.77 -19.36 13.16
CA GLU A 284 5.17 -19.80 13.29
C GLU A 284 5.71 -20.33 11.96
N TYR A 285 6.79 -19.71 11.49
CA TYR A 285 7.50 -20.14 10.31
C TYR A 285 8.99 -19.81 10.34
N GLU A 286 9.74 -20.52 9.51
CA GLU A 286 11.17 -20.37 9.30
C GLU A 286 11.44 -20.26 7.80
N ILE A 287 12.31 -19.33 7.41
CA ILE A 287 12.78 -19.16 6.04
C ILE A 287 14.31 -19.24 6.09
N PRO A 288 14.92 -20.40 5.78
CA PRO A 288 16.36 -20.60 5.97
C PRO A 288 17.24 -19.71 5.09
N GLN A 289 16.75 -19.29 3.92
CA GLN A 289 17.47 -18.50 2.91
C GLN A 289 16.54 -17.40 2.35
N PRO A 290 16.25 -16.35 3.13
CA PRO A 290 15.27 -15.32 2.74
C PRO A 290 15.69 -14.49 1.53
N GLU A 291 16.98 -14.46 1.20
CA GLU A 291 17.54 -13.83 0.01
C GLU A 291 17.30 -14.64 -1.28
N GLN A 292 17.04 -15.95 -1.18
CA GLN A 292 16.75 -16.79 -2.33
C GLN A 292 15.25 -16.76 -2.63
N THR A 293 14.85 -16.05 -3.68
CA THR A 293 13.44 -15.86 -4.06
C THR A 293 12.90 -16.95 -4.99
N SER A 294 13.76 -17.86 -5.49
CA SER A 294 13.37 -18.95 -6.38
C SER A 294 14.34 -20.16 -6.30
N PRO A 295 13.95 -21.29 -5.69
CA PRO A 295 12.80 -21.42 -4.81
C PRO A 295 13.08 -20.77 -3.45
N LEU A 296 12.17 -19.90 -2.99
CA LEU A 296 12.07 -19.49 -1.61
C LEU A 296 11.46 -20.62 -0.80
N ARG A 297 12.19 -21.13 0.19
CA ARG A 297 11.75 -22.24 1.04
C ARG A 297 11.16 -21.72 2.35
N VAL A 298 9.91 -22.09 2.62
CA VAL A 298 9.17 -21.68 3.83
C VAL A 298 8.78 -22.93 4.62
N ILE A 299 9.09 -22.94 5.92
CA ILE A 299 8.86 -24.07 6.81
C ILE A 299 7.93 -23.63 7.93
N HIS A 300 6.75 -24.22 8.03
CA HIS A 300 5.85 -24.02 9.18
C HIS A 300 5.91 -25.21 10.11
N ARG A 301 5.84 -24.95 11.41
CA ARG A 301 5.72 -25.97 12.44
C ARG A 301 4.59 -25.61 13.38
N PHE A 302 3.78 -26.60 13.77
CA PHE A 302 2.71 -26.39 14.73
C PHE A 302 2.35 -27.69 15.43
N ASP A 303 1.94 -27.59 16.70
CA ASP A 303 1.52 -28.75 17.48
C ASP A 303 0.06 -29.10 17.21
N GLU A 304 -0.23 -30.40 17.27
CA GLU A 304 -1.60 -30.88 17.25
C GLU A 304 -2.35 -30.41 18.50
N ASN A 305 -3.51 -29.80 18.28
CA ASN A 305 -4.41 -29.29 19.30
C ASN A 305 -5.86 -29.40 18.79
N ALA A 306 -6.46 -30.57 19.02
CA ALA A 306 -7.81 -30.87 18.57
C ALA A 306 -8.86 -29.86 19.10
N LYS A 307 -8.66 -29.28 20.29
CA LYS A 307 -9.57 -28.29 20.87
C LYS A 307 -9.57 -26.97 20.10
N ALA A 308 -8.43 -26.61 19.51
CA ALA A 308 -8.30 -25.43 18.64
C ALA A 308 -8.51 -25.76 17.15
N GLY A 309 -8.97 -26.98 16.83
CA GLY A 309 -9.21 -27.39 15.45
C GLY A 309 -7.94 -27.82 14.69
N PHE A 310 -6.90 -28.30 15.38
CA PHE A 310 -5.70 -28.86 14.79
C PHE A 310 -5.61 -30.34 15.12
N ALA A 311 -6.11 -31.23 14.26
CA ALA A 311 -6.07 -32.67 14.54
C ALA A 311 -5.32 -33.42 13.44
N ASN A 312 -5.71 -33.25 12.18
CA ASN A 312 -5.10 -34.02 11.10
C ASN A 312 -5.17 -33.29 9.75
N PRO A 313 -4.17 -32.44 9.40
CA PRO A 313 -4.15 -31.72 8.12
C PRO A 313 -4.06 -32.62 6.88
N THR A 314 -3.81 -33.93 7.05
CA THR A 314 -3.80 -34.93 5.96
C THR A 314 -5.12 -35.69 5.82
N GLY A 315 -6.06 -35.47 6.75
CA GLY A 315 -7.36 -36.16 6.75
C GLY A 315 -8.27 -35.68 5.62
N LYS A 316 -9.22 -36.52 5.19
CA LYS A 316 -10.21 -36.13 4.17
C LYS A 316 -10.98 -34.87 4.60
N GLY A 317 -11.11 -33.92 3.67
CA GLY A 317 -11.82 -32.65 3.89
C GLY A 317 -10.97 -31.53 4.47
N TRP A 318 -9.71 -31.80 4.83
CA TRP A 318 -8.76 -30.75 5.20
C TRP A 318 -8.12 -30.10 3.96
N ALA A 319 -7.71 -28.84 4.08
CA ALA A 319 -6.90 -28.19 3.06
C ALA A 319 -5.87 -27.24 3.69
N LEU A 320 -4.66 -27.21 3.15
CA LEU A 320 -3.67 -26.18 3.46
C LEU A 320 -3.86 -25.03 2.48
N VAL A 321 -4.08 -23.83 3.01
CA VAL A 321 -4.24 -22.61 2.24
C VAL A 321 -3.09 -21.69 2.55
N TYR A 322 -2.20 -21.50 1.58
CA TYR A 322 -1.02 -20.66 1.73
C TYR A 322 -1.20 -19.34 1.00
N GLU A 323 -1.08 -18.24 1.72
CA GLU A 323 -1.12 -16.88 1.18
C GLU A 323 0.29 -16.34 1.03
N THR A 324 0.56 -15.67 -0.09
CA THR A 324 1.85 -15.02 -0.36
C THR A 324 1.65 -13.81 -1.25
N PRO A 325 2.54 -12.80 -1.23
CA PRO A 325 2.43 -11.66 -2.14
C PRO A 325 2.47 -12.08 -3.62
N ALA A 326 1.74 -11.36 -4.46
CA ALA A 326 1.98 -11.43 -5.90
C ALA A 326 3.39 -10.88 -6.24
N PRO A 327 3.91 -11.10 -7.47
CA PRO A 327 5.19 -10.54 -7.88
C PRO A 327 5.30 -9.05 -7.58
N LEU A 328 6.37 -8.69 -6.88
CA LEU A 328 6.64 -7.33 -6.46
C LEU A 328 7.06 -6.48 -7.65
N ALA A 329 6.65 -5.21 -7.62
CA ALA A 329 7.03 -4.21 -8.61
C ALA A 329 7.49 -2.93 -7.90
N ASP A 330 8.58 -2.34 -8.40
CA ASP A 330 8.97 -0.98 -8.04
C ASP A 330 8.19 0.01 -8.91
N VAL A 331 7.46 0.91 -8.28
CA VAL A 331 6.60 1.89 -8.94
C VAL A 331 7.04 3.31 -8.59
N THR A 332 7.03 4.20 -9.57
CA THR A 332 7.24 5.64 -9.36
C THR A 332 5.88 6.33 -9.29
N VAL A 333 5.60 7.00 -8.17
CA VAL A 333 4.33 7.68 -7.92
C VAL A 333 4.56 9.20 -7.99
N PRO A 334 4.09 9.89 -9.04
CA PRO A 334 4.17 11.33 -9.13
C PRO A 334 3.15 12.02 -8.22
N PHE A 335 3.47 13.23 -7.78
CA PHE A 335 2.53 14.15 -7.14
C PHE A 335 2.79 15.59 -7.57
N GLU A 336 1.75 16.41 -7.56
CA GLU A 336 1.85 17.85 -7.79
C GLU A 336 0.86 18.57 -6.87
N PHE A 337 1.37 19.50 -6.08
CA PHE A 337 0.60 20.44 -5.28
C PHE A 337 0.69 21.83 -5.88
N LYS A 338 -0.42 22.57 -5.79
CA LYS A 338 -0.53 23.96 -6.20
C LYS A 338 -0.95 24.80 -5.00
N ASP A 339 -0.46 26.04 -4.98
CA ASP A 339 -0.84 27.05 -3.98
C ASP A 339 -0.66 26.61 -2.52
N VAL A 340 0.47 25.97 -2.19
CA VAL A 340 0.78 25.54 -0.81
C VAL A 340 1.15 26.77 0.02
N PRO A 341 0.39 27.14 1.06
CA PRO A 341 0.69 28.31 1.88
C PRO A 341 2.01 28.15 2.64
N LEU A 342 2.78 29.23 2.74
CA LEU A 342 3.97 29.32 3.57
C LEU A 342 3.64 30.04 4.90
N PRO A 343 4.35 29.69 6.00
CA PRO A 343 4.13 30.28 7.32
C PRO A 343 4.62 31.72 7.46
#